data_AF-M4ZBK3-F1
#
_entry.id   AF-M4ZBK3-F1
#
_cell.length_a   1.000
_cell.length_b   1.000
_cell.length_c   1.000
_cell.angle_alpha   90.00
_cell.angle_beta   90.00
_cell.angle_gamma   90.00
#
_symmetry.space_group_name_H-M   'P 1'
#
loop_
_entity.id
_entity.type
_entity.pdbx_description
1 polymer ?
#
loop_
_entity_poly.entity_id
_entity_poly.type
_entity_poly.pdbx_seq_one_letter_code
_entity_poly.pdbx_strand_id
1 'polypeptide(L)'
;MLVANSDEQMLAVLASLEQCRATLAATGNRESAHLVSVAILDLRMKLNRLSEDDLKALCDEMVQADNPDKLRDPKLQPGQRRQPLLRVVK
;
A
#
# COMPACT_ATOMS: atom_id res chain seq x y z
N MET A 1 15.92 -2.68 -26.33
CA MET A 1 16.40 -1.43 -25.69
C MET A 1 15.31 -0.36 -25.53
N LEU A 2 14.23 -0.35 -26.33
CA LEU A 2 13.17 0.67 -26.26
C LEU A 2 12.36 0.68 -24.95
N VAL A 3 12.14 -0.49 -24.35
CA VAL A 3 11.32 -0.64 -23.13
C VAL A 3 11.98 0.03 -21.90
N ALA A 4 13.30 -0.13 -21.74
CA ALA A 4 14.04 0.48 -20.64
C ALA A 4 13.98 2.02 -20.67
N ASN A 5 14.12 2.61 -21.86
CA ASN A 5 14.01 4.07 -22.02
C ASN A 5 12.59 4.58 -21.75
N SER A 6 11.55 3.80 -22.07
CA SER A 6 10.16 4.15 -21.77
C SER A 6 9.88 4.12 -20.27
N ASP A 7 10.39 3.10 -19.57
CA ASP A 7 10.20 2.95 -18.13
C ASP A 7 10.98 4.01 -17.35
N GLU A 8 12.20 4.34 -17.78
CA GLU A 8 13.00 5.44 -17.22
C GLU A 8 12.31 6.80 -17.36
N GLN A 9 11.73 7.09 -18.52
CA GLN A 9 10.94 8.30 -18.73
C GLN A 9 9.72 8.36 -17.81
N MET A 10 9.02 7.23 -17.64
CA MET A 10 7.85 7.15 -16.79
C MET A 10 8.20 7.30 -15.30
N LEU A 11 9.36 6.80 -14.87
CA LEU A 11 9.91 7.04 -13.53
C LEU A 11 10.27 8.53 -13.31
N ALA A 12 10.84 9.21 -14.31
CA ALA A 12 11.11 10.63 -14.23
C ALA A 12 9.83 11.48 -14.14
N VAL A 13 8.79 11.08 -14.87
CA VAL A 13 7.45 11.69 -14.76
C VAL A 13 6.88 11.47 -13.35
N LEU A 14 6.98 10.26 -12.80
CA LEU A 14 6.54 9.97 -11.44
C LEU A 14 7.24 10.86 -10.40
N ALA A 15 8.58 11.01 -10.49
CA ALA A 15 9.32 11.87 -9.58
C ALA A 15 8.83 13.33 -9.63
N SER A 16 8.54 13.83 -10.83
CA SER A 16 8.02 15.19 -11.04
C SER A 16 6.61 15.36 -10.44
N LEU A 17 5.73 14.36 -10.62
CA LEU A 17 4.40 14.38 -10.04
C LEU A 17 4.43 14.29 -8.51
N GLU A 18 5.33 13.50 -7.93
CA GLU A 18 5.50 13.41 -6.48
C GLU A 18 5.91 14.76 -5.86
N GLN A 19 6.83 15.47 -6.51
CA GLN A 19 7.24 16.81 -6.11
C GLN A 19 6.08 17.81 -6.24
N CYS A 20 5.31 17.73 -7.34
CA CYS A 20 4.13 18.56 -7.54
C CYS A 20 3.09 18.34 -6.44
N ARG A 21 2.75 17.08 -6.15
CA ARG A 21 1.84 16.69 -5.06
C ARG A 21 2.30 17.26 -3.72
N ALA A 22 3.58 17.12 -3.39
CA ALA A 22 4.14 17.61 -2.14
C ALA A 22 4.01 19.14 -2.02
N THR A 23 4.27 19.85 -3.12
CA THR A 23 4.13 21.31 -3.18
C THR A 23 2.66 21.72 -3.01
N LEU A 24 1.73 21.09 -3.73
CA LEU A 24 0.29 21.38 -3.64
C LEU A 24 -0.27 21.12 -2.24
N ALA A 25 0.17 20.03 -1.61
CA ALA A 25 -0.20 19.70 -0.24
C ALA A 25 0.32 20.76 0.75
N ALA A 26 1.58 21.19 0.59
CA ALA A 26 2.20 22.21 1.44
C ALA A 26 1.54 23.59 1.28
N THR A 27 1.07 23.93 0.07
CA THR A 27 0.35 25.19 -0.19
C THR A 27 -1.14 25.13 0.19
N GLY A 28 -1.62 24.01 0.74
CA GLY A 28 -3.01 23.83 1.15
C GLY A 28 -3.99 23.50 0.01
N ASN A 29 -3.50 23.27 -1.20
CA ASN A 29 -4.32 22.92 -2.37
C ASN A 29 -4.59 21.40 -2.39
N ARG A 30 -5.41 20.95 -1.43
CA ARG A 30 -5.66 19.52 -1.18
C ARG A 30 -6.35 18.81 -2.33
N GLU A 31 -7.30 19.47 -3.00
CA GLU A 31 -8.01 18.89 -4.14
C GLU A 31 -7.06 18.63 -5.31
N SER A 32 -6.23 19.62 -5.66
CA SER A 32 -5.22 19.43 -6.72
C SER A 32 -4.19 18.38 -6.31
N ALA A 33 -3.74 18.36 -5.05
CA ALA A 33 -2.84 17.33 -4.55
C ALA A 33 -3.47 15.92 -4.62
N HIS A 34 -4.78 15.82 -4.40
CA HIS A 34 -5.52 14.56 -4.54
C HIS A 34 -5.57 14.10 -6.00
N LEU A 35 -5.89 14.99 -6.95
CA LEU A 35 -5.87 14.67 -8.38
C LEU A 35 -4.48 14.17 -8.84
N VAL A 36 -3.41 14.82 -8.38
CA VAL A 36 -2.04 14.37 -8.68
C VAL A 36 -1.75 13.01 -8.04
N SER A 37 -2.30 12.73 -6.85
CA SER A 37 -2.15 11.42 -6.20
C SER A 37 -2.81 10.30 -7.00
N VAL A 38 -3.98 10.54 -7.60
CA VAL A 38 -4.66 9.59 -8.48
C VAL A 38 -3.84 9.34 -9.75
N ALA A 39 -3.29 10.39 -10.37
CA ALA A 39 -2.42 10.26 -11.54
C ALA A 39 -1.13 9.46 -11.25
N ILE A 40 -0.52 9.67 -10.07
CA ILE A 40 0.63 8.89 -9.61
C ILE A 40 0.26 7.40 -9.45
N LEU A 41 -0.90 7.11 -8.88
CA LEU A 41 -1.38 5.74 -8.71
C LEU A 41 -1.56 5.05 -10.07
N ASP A 42 -2.25 5.68 -11.02
CA ASP A 42 -2.45 5.15 -12.38
C ASP A 42 -1.13 4.82 -13.09
N LEU A 43 -0.14 5.72 -13.03
CA LEU A 43 1.18 5.48 -13.62
C LEU A 43 1.92 4.33 -12.95
N ARG A 44 1.85 4.22 -11.62
CA ARG A 44 2.47 3.11 -10.89
C ARG A 44 1.79 1.79 -11.21
N MET A 45 0.46 1.77 -11.36
CA MET A 45 -0.27 0.58 -11.78
C MET A 45 0.18 0.13 -13.18
N LYS A 46 0.29 1.06 -14.13
CA LYS A 46 0.78 0.77 -15.49
C LYS A 46 2.20 0.20 -15.50
N LEU A 47 3.13 0.82 -14.77
CA LEU A 47 4.51 0.33 -14.63
C LEU A 47 4.59 -1.09 -14.07
N ASN A 48 3.74 -1.40 -13.08
CA ASN A 48 3.73 -2.70 -12.42
C ASN A 48 2.76 -3.71 -13.07
N ARG A 49 2.12 -3.34 -14.18
CA ARG A 49 1.13 -4.17 -14.88
C ARG A 49 -0.03 -4.62 -13.97
N LEU A 50 -0.44 -3.73 -13.06
CA LEU A 50 -1.57 -3.95 -12.16
C LEU A 50 -2.87 -3.54 -12.85
N SER A 51 -3.88 -4.40 -12.72
CA SER A 51 -5.23 -4.16 -13.19
C SER A 51 -6.10 -3.48 -12.12
N GLU A 52 -7.28 -3.02 -12.53
CA GLU A 52 -8.29 -2.52 -11.59
C GLU A 52 -8.78 -3.61 -10.64
N ASP A 53 -8.83 -4.88 -11.09
CA ASP A 53 -9.18 -6.02 -10.25
C ASP A 53 -8.14 -6.26 -9.16
N ASP A 54 -6.84 -6.11 -9.49
CA ASP A 54 -5.76 -6.21 -8.49
C ASP A 54 -5.84 -5.09 -7.45
N LEU A 55 -6.13 -3.86 -7.89
CA LEU A 55 -6.34 -2.73 -6.99
C LEU A 55 -7.55 -2.96 -6.08
N LYS A 56 -8.66 -3.47 -6.64
CA LYS A 56 -9.88 -3.77 -5.90
C LYS A 56 -9.63 -4.86 -4.86
N ALA A 57 -8.94 -5.94 -5.22
CA ALA A 57 -8.57 -7.00 -4.29
C ALA A 57 -7.75 -6.45 -3.13
N LEU A 58 -6.77 -5.58 -3.41
CA LEU A 58 -5.98 -4.91 -2.37
C LEU A 58 -6.85 -4.02 -1.46
N CYS A 59 -7.77 -3.24 -2.03
CA CYS A 59 -8.69 -2.42 -1.25
C CYS A 59 -9.58 -3.27 -0.33
N ASP A 60 -10.12 -4.38 -0.84
CA ASP A 60 -10.95 -5.31 -0.08
C ASP A 60 -10.16 -5.94 1.08
N GLU A 61 -8.89 -6.32 0.85
CA GLU A 61 -7.99 -6.83 1.89
C GLU A 61 -7.70 -5.78 2.97
N MET A 62 -7.42 -4.52 2.57
CA MET A 62 -7.18 -3.43 3.52
C MET A 62 -8.39 -3.12 4.39
N VAL A 63 -9.60 -3.13 3.82
CA VAL A 63 -10.86 -2.94 4.57
C VAL A 63 -11.08 -4.08 5.57
N GLN A 64 -10.71 -5.31 5.20
CA GLN A 64 -10.79 -6.44 6.12
C GLN A 64 -9.74 -6.38 7.24
N ALA A 65 -8.54 -5.88 6.95
CA ALA A 65 -7.47 -5.72 7.92
C ALA A 65 -7.74 -4.59 8.93
N ASP A 66 -8.42 -3.52 8.49
CA ASP A 66 -8.80 -2.39 9.34
C ASP A 66 -10.06 -2.67 10.18
N ASN A 67 -10.67 -3.87 10.03
CA ASN A 67 -11.80 -4.28 10.85
C ASN A 67 -11.32 -4.86 12.21
N PRO A 68 -11.49 -4.12 13.32
CA PRO A 68 -11.02 -4.55 14.65
C PRO A 68 -11.73 -5.81 15.17
N ASP A 69 -12.89 -6.18 14.61
CA ASP A 69 -13.62 -7.40 15.01
C ASP A 69 -12.95 -8.69 14.53
N LYS A 70 -12.12 -8.64 13.48
CA LYS A 70 -11.34 -9.82 13.04
C LYS A 70 -10.06 -10.06 13.85
N LEU A 71 -9.62 -9.10 14.68
CA LEU A 71 -8.53 -9.29 15.65
C LEU A 71 -9.00 -9.98 16.94
N ARG A 72 -10.32 -10.00 17.19
CA ARG A 72 -10.91 -10.76 18.31
C ARG A 72 -11.29 -12.15 17.84
N ASP A 73 -10.28 -13.00 17.72
CA ASP A 73 -10.48 -14.43 17.83
C ASP A 73 -11.17 -14.71 19.20
N PRO A 74 -12.42 -15.23 19.26
CA PRO A 74 -13.15 -15.39 20.54
C PRO A 74 -12.63 -16.55 21.42
N LYS A 75 -11.37 -16.96 21.26
CA LYS A 75 -10.84 -18.17 21.88
C LYS A 75 -9.47 -18.02 22.51
N LEU A 76 -9.24 -16.92 23.21
CA LEU A 76 -8.21 -16.88 24.25
C LEU A 76 -8.82 -16.42 25.57
N GLN A 77 -9.33 -17.40 26.31
CA GLN A 77 -9.64 -17.27 27.72
C GLN A 77 -8.40 -16.69 28.46
N PRO A 78 -8.54 -15.64 29.28
CA PRO A 78 -7.44 -15.09 30.06
C PRO A 78 -7.16 -16.05 31.23
N GLY A 79 -6.36 -17.10 31.00
CA GLY A 79 -6.09 -18.05 32.09
C GLY A 79 -5.04 -19.14 31.87
N GLN A 80 -4.60 -19.47 30.65
CA GLN A 80 -3.64 -20.56 30.47
C GLN A 80 -2.20 -20.07 30.36
N ARG A 81 -1.50 -20.19 31.49
CA ARG A 81 -0.05 -20.06 31.64
C ARG A 81 0.68 -20.74 30.49
N ARG A 82 1.47 -19.96 29.74
CA ARG A 82 2.37 -20.46 28.69
C ARG A 82 3.41 -21.39 29.33
N GLN A 83 3.26 -22.69 29.17
CA GLN A 83 4.34 -23.63 29.44
C GLN A 83 5.30 -23.61 28.25
N PRO A 84 6.61 -23.38 28.46
CA PRO A 84 7.58 -23.42 27.36
C PRO A 84 7.84 -24.87 26.92
N LEU A 85 7.49 -25.17 25.66
CA LEU A 85 7.69 -26.46 24.99
C LEU A 85 9.11 -26.60 24.40
N LEU A 86 10.15 -26.45 25.21
CA LEU A 86 11.52 -26.76 24.76
C LEU A 86 12.26 -27.53 25.85
N ARG A 87 12.36 -28.84 25.68
CA ARG A 87 13.35 -29.67 26.36
C ARG A 87 14.59 -29.74 25.49
N VAL A 88 15.69 -29.14 25.97
CA VAL A 88 17.03 -29.34 25.41
C VAL A 88 17.44 -30.79 25.69
N VAL A 89 17.73 -31.54 24.63
CA VAL A 89 18.33 -32.88 24.73
C VAL A 89 19.84 -32.71 24.66
N LYS A 90 20.56 -33.39 25.57
CA LYS A 90 22.03 -33.39 25.67
C LYS A 90 22.62 -34.48 24.79
#